data_AF-A0A822B8G8-F1
#
_entry.id   AF-A0A822B8G8-F1
#
_cell.length_a   1.000
_cell.length_b   1.000
_cell.length_c   1.000
_cell.angle_alpha   90.00
_cell.angle_beta   90.00
_cell.angle_gamma   90.00
#
_symmetry.space_group_name_H-M   'P 1'
#
loop_
_entity.id
_entity.type
_entity.pdbx_description
1 polymer ?
#
loop_
_entity_poly.entity_id
_entity_poly.type
_entity_poly.pdbx_seq_one_letter_code
_entity_poly.pdbx_strand_id
1 'polypeptide(L)'
;MLPGALRYCSNFQEYLNERERLRMALLLNKYPNKFVEKQLEDVLIKLAINEPLTISNYNMIRQKVINSPIKEKVPTNYGRTMFVHFTYFSSMKIFPVEFYELWNKYFGESTINEITPILGT
;
A
#
# COMPACT_ATOMS: atom_id res chain seq x y z
N MET A 1 0.29 -0.58 0.32
CA MET A 1 1.00 -1.26 1.43
C MET A 1 0.69 -2.76 1.52
N LEU A 2 -0.57 -3.15 1.71
CA LEU A 2 -0.98 -4.55 1.91
C LEU A 2 -0.69 -5.54 0.75
N PRO A 3 -0.83 -5.15 -0.55
CA PRO A 3 -0.48 -6.03 -1.69
C PRO A 3 1.01 -6.33 -1.81
N GLY A 4 1.87 -5.57 -1.12
CA GLY A 4 3.32 -5.69 -1.21
C GLY A 4 3.90 -6.80 -0.36
N ALA A 5 3.27 -7.18 0.76
CA ALA A 5 3.86 -8.14 1.70
C ALA A 5 4.17 -9.49 1.03
N LEU A 6 3.27 -10.02 0.20
CA LEU A 6 3.47 -11.24 -0.58
C LEU A 6 4.58 -11.13 -1.64
N ARG A 7 4.88 -9.91 -2.12
CA ARG A 7 5.97 -9.65 -3.08
C ARG A 7 7.33 -9.53 -2.37
N TYR A 8 7.36 -8.83 -1.24
CA TYR A 8 8.61 -8.46 -0.56
C TYR A 8 9.09 -9.49 0.46
N CYS A 9 8.21 -10.24 1.11
CA CYS A 9 8.61 -11.26 2.08
C CYS A 9 9.20 -12.49 1.38
N SER A 10 10.42 -12.88 1.77
CA SER A 10 11.20 -13.97 1.17
C SER A 10 10.66 -15.35 1.56
N ASN A 11 10.08 -15.47 2.76
CA ASN A 11 9.56 -16.72 3.30
C ASN A 11 8.20 -16.53 3.99
N PHE A 12 7.52 -17.64 4.25
CA PHE A 12 6.18 -17.63 4.84
C PHE A 12 6.16 -17.01 6.25
N GLN A 13 7.21 -17.21 7.04
CA GLN A 13 7.29 -16.67 8.40
C GLN A 13 7.38 -15.13 8.38
N GLU A 14 8.19 -14.57 7.49
CA GLU A 14 8.27 -13.12 7.27
C GLU A 14 6.93 -12.55 6.85
N TYR A 15 6.21 -13.23 5.96
CA TYR A 15 4.86 -12.83 5.57
C TYR A 15 3.90 -12.81 6.76
N LEU A 16 3.90 -13.85 7.61
CA LEU A 16 3.07 -13.88 8.82
C LEU A 16 3.44 -12.75 9.79
N ASN A 17 4.73 -12.53 10.02
CA ASN A 17 5.20 -11.47 10.90
C ASN A 17 4.76 -10.09 10.39
N GLU A 18 4.86 -9.84 9.08
CA GLU A 18 4.43 -8.59 8.46
C GLU A 18 2.91 -8.41 8.52
N ARG A 19 2.16 -9.49 8.28
CA ARG A 19 0.70 -9.51 8.41
C ARG A 19 0.26 -9.13 9.82
N GLU A 20 0.87 -9.71 10.85
CA GLU A 20 0.54 -9.40 12.24
C GLU A 20 0.99 -7.99 12.66
N ARG A 21 2.13 -7.50 12.17
CA ARG A 21 2.55 -6.10 12.37
C ARG A 21 1.54 -5.13 11.78
N LEU A 22 1.07 -5.37 10.56
CA LEU A 22 0.03 -4.56 9.92
C LEU A 22 -1.28 -4.61 10.69
N ARG A 23 -1.70 -5.81 11.10
CA ARG A 23 -2.90 -6.00 11.93
C ARG A 23 -2.81 -5.20 13.22
N MET A 24 -1.68 -5.31 13.92
CA MET A 24 -1.43 -4.60 15.17
C MET A 24 -1.43 -3.08 14.96
N ALA A 25 -0.78 -2.58 13.91
CA ALA A 25 -0.80 -1.17 13.56
C ALA A 25 -2.23 -0.65 13.33
N LEU A 26 -3.08 -1.40 12.62
CA LEU A 26 -4.47 -1.03 12.39
C LEU A 26 -5.30 -1.07 13.68
N LEU A 27 -5.09 -2.08 14.53
CA LEU A 27 -5.78 -2.15 15.82
C LEU A 27 -5.38 -1.00 16.76
N LEU A 28 -4.09 -0.64 16.80
CA LEU A 28 -3.60 0.51 17.58
C LEU A 28 -4.20 1.84 17.10
N ASN A 29 -4.49 1.95 15.81
CA ASN A 29 -5.21 3.09 15.23
C ASN A 29 -6.74 3.01 15.40
N LYS A 30 -7.24 2.11 16.25
CA LYS A 30 -8.66 1.94 16.60
C LYS A 30 -9.56 1.56 15.41
N TYR A 31 -9.03 0.90 14.38
CA TYR A 31 -9.85 0.36 13.31
C TYR A 31 -10.69 -0.83 13.81
N PRO A 32 -11.95 -1.01 13.36
CA PRO A 32 -12.76 -2.15 13.76
C PRO A 32 -12.14 -3.48 13.34
N ASN A 33 -12.15 -4.48 14.21
CA ASN A 33 -11.54 -5.79 13.92
C ASN A 33 -12.08 -6.42 12.63
N LYS A 34 -13.40 -6.36 12.41
CA LYS A 34 -14.04 -6.85 11.17
C LYS A 34 -13.53 -6.15 9.91
N PHE A 35 -13.19 -4.86 10.02
CA PHE A 35 -12.62 -4.11 8.90
C PHE A 35 -11.19 -4.55 8.61
N VAL A 36 -10.39 -4.77 9.66
CA VAL A 36 -9.00 -5.23 9.53
C VAL A 36 -8.93 -6.60 8.86
N GLU A 37 -9.71 -7.58 9.33
CA GLU A 37 -9.73 -8.91 8.70
C GLU A 37 -10.17 -8.84 7.24
N LYS A 38 -11.23 -8.06 6.94
CA LYS A 38 -11.68 -7.86 5.56
C LYS A 38 -10.58 -7.28 4.68
N GLN A 39 -9.82 -6.29 5.16
CA GLN A 39 -8.71 -5.72 4.39
C GLN A 39 -7.60 -6.73 4.12
N LEU A 40 -7.32 -7.62 5.09
CA LEU A 40 -6.32 -8.69 4.92
C LEU A 40 -6.78 -9.74 3.90
N GLU A 41 -8.07 -10.11 3.92
CA GLU A 41 -8.66 -11.04 2.95
C GLU A 41 -8.76 -10.44 1.54
N ASP A 42 -9.15 -9.17 1.44
CA ASP A 42 -9.27 -8.44 0.17
C ASP A 42 -7.96 -8.47 -0.63
N VAL A 43 -6.80 -8.54 0.05
CA VAL A 43 -5.50 -8.68 -0.62
C VAL A 43 -5.36 -10.02 -1.33
N LEU A 44 -5.73 -11.12 -0.66
CA LEU A 44 -5.65 -12.45 -1.22
C LEU A 44 -6.60 -12.58 -2.42
N ILE A 45 -7.81 -12.03 -2.29
CA ILE A 45 -8.82 -11.99 -3.36
C ILE A 45 -8.30 -11.18 -4.56
N LYS A 46 -7.72 -9.98 -4.33
CA LYS A 46 -7.15 -9.15 -5.40
C LYS A 46 -6.02 -9.83 -6.16
N LEU A 47 -5.27 -10.70 -5.50
CA LEU A 47 -4.20 -11.49 -6.07
C LEU A 47 -4.67 -12.83 -6.67
N ALA A 48 -5.99 -13.07 -6.71
CA ALA A 48 -6.60 -14.32 -7.18
C ALA A 48 -6.06 -15.57 -6.45
N ILE A 49 -5.75 -15.42 -5.16
CA ILE A 49 -5.32 -16.52 -4.29
C ILE A 49 -6.58 -17.09 -3.61
N ASN A 50 -7.10 -18.19 -4.15
CA ASN A 50 -8.30 -18.87 -3.63
C ASN A 50 -7.99 -19.97 -2.61
N GLU A 51 -6.70 -20.26 -2.38
CA GLU A 51 -6.24 -21.31 -1.48
C GLU A 51 -5.60 -20.73 -0.22
N PRO A 52 -5.71 -21.40 0.94
CA PRO A 52 -5.01 -20.97 2.14
C PRO A 52 -3.49 -21.00 1.93
N LEU A 53 -2.82 -19.91 2.30
CA LEU A 53 -1.36 -19.84 2.26
C LEU A 53 -0.76 -20.72 3.35
N THR A 54 0.12 -21.62 2.95
CA THR A 54 0.88 -22.54 3.79
C THR A 54 2.36 -22.42 3.47
N ILE A 55 3.21 -22.96 4.34
CA ILE A 55 4.67 -23.01 4.12
C ILE A 55 5.00 -23.70 2.77
N SER A 56 4.24 -24.73 2.40
CA SER A 56 4.51 -25.52 1.19
C SER A 56 4.11 -24.82 -0.11
N ASN A 57 3.03 -24.03 -0.10
CA ASN A 57 2.55 -23.36 -1.33
C ASN A 57 3.01 -21.89 -1.44
N TYR A 58 3.57 -21.31 -0.38
CA TYR A 58 3.94 -19.89 -0.31
C TYR A 58 4.87 -19.47 -1.45
N ASN A 59 5.97 -20.20 -1.67
CA ASN A 59 6.95 -19.83 -2.70
C ASN A 59 6.35 -19.88 -4.11
N MET A 60 5.52 -20.87 -4.39
CA MET A 60 4.83 -20.99 -5.68
C MET A 60 3.87 -19.82 -5.91
N ILE A 61 3.07 -19.48 -4.89
CA ILE A 61 2.12 -18.36 -4.97
C ILE A 61 2.86 -17.03 -5.10
N ARG A 62 3.94 -16.83 -4.32
CA ARG A 62 4.80 -15.66 -4.41
C ARG A 62 5.35 -15.45 -5.82
N GLN A 63 5.86 -16.50 -6.46
CA GLN A 63 6.35 -16.41 -7.84
C GLN A 63 5.24 -16.04 -8.83
N LYS A 64 4.02 -16.58 -8.67
CA LYS A 64 2.87 -16.16 -9.49
C LYS A 64 2.55 -14.67 -9.31
N VAL A 65 2.62 -14.16 -8.09
CA VAL A 65 2.35 -12.75 -7.77
C VAL A 65 3.44 -11.80 -8.32
N ILE A 66 4.70 -12.24 -8.31
CA ILE A 66 5.84 -11.50 -8.89
C ILE A 66 5.75 -11.47 -10.42
N ASN A 67 5.44 -12.61 -11.02
CA ASN A 67 5.38 -12.77 -12.49
C ASN A 67 4.05 -12.29 -13.09
N SER A 68 3.08 -11.93 -12.24
CA SER A 68 1.80 -11.40 -12.71
C SER A 68 2.04 -10.09 -13.46
N PRO A 69 1.54 -9.94 -14.71
CA PRO A 69 1.70 -8.73 -15.47
C PRO A 69 1.13 -7.58 -14.65
N ILE A 70 1.96 -6.56 -14.42
CA ILE A 70 1.59 -5.35 -13.70
C ILE A 70 0.38 -4.79 -14.45
N LYS A 71 -0.84 -4.93 -13.88
CA LYS A 71 -2.00 -4.22 -14.40
C LYS A 71 -1.60 -2.76 -14.43
N GLU A 72 -1.62 -2.14 -15.62
CA GLU A 72 -1.37 -0.72 -15.78
C GLU A 72 -2.17 0.01 -14.71
N LYS A 73 -1.45 0.71 -13.82
CA LYS A 73 -2.10 1.48 -12.77
C LYS A 73 -2.98 2.49 -13.48
N VAL A 74 -4.29 2.41 -13.23
CA VAL A 74 -5.22 3.43 -13.65
C VAL A 74 -4.68 4.77 -13.12
N PRO A 75 -4.52 5.80 -13.97
CA PRO A 75 -3.93 7.06 -13.55
C PRO A 75 -4.72 7.63 -12.37
N THR A 76 -4.02 7.88 -11.27
CA THR A 76 -4.61 8.40 -10.04
C THR A 76 -5.11 9.82 -10.29
N ASN A 77 -6.41 10.06 -10.17
CA ASN A 77 -6.96 11.41 -10.22
C ASN A 77 -6.68 12.15 -8.90
N TYR A 78 -5.57 12.91 -8.88
CA TYR A 78 -5.10 13.65 -7.72
C TYR A 78 -6.13 14.66 -7.15
N GLY A 79 -7.04 15.18 -7.97
CA GLY A 79 -8.09 16.11 -7.52
C GLY A 79 -9.23 15.46 -6.73
N ARG A 80 -9.46 14.14 -6.88
CA ARG A 80 -10.51 13.40 -6.16
C ARG A 80 -9.96 12.49 -5.07
N THR A 81 -8.86 11.78 -5.33
CA THR A 81 -8.42 10.68 -4.46
C THR A 81 -7.48 11.14 -3.35
N MET A 82 -6.60 12.11 -3.63
CA MET A 82 -5.66 12.66 -2.65
C MET A 82 -6.37 13.59 -1.65
N PHE A 83 -7.37 14.35 -2.12
CA PHE A 83 -8.19 15.22 -1.29
C PHE A 83 -8.89 14.46 -0.15
N VAL A 84 -9.40 13.25 -0.41
CA VAL A 84 -10.14 12.43 0.56
C VAL A 84 -9.28 11.95 1.73
N HIS A 85 -7.96 11.77 1.52
CA HIS A 85 -7.07 11.23 2.57
C HIS A 85 -6.63 12.28 3.60
N PHE A 86 -6.51 13.55 3.19
CA PHE A 86 -6.10 14.65 4.08
C PHE A 86 -7.28 15.41 4.71
N THR A 87 -8.52 15.15 4.26
CA THR A 87 -9.72 15.85 4.77
C THR A 87 -10.22 15.44 6.15
N TYR A 88 -9.47 14.65 6.94
CA TYR A 88 -9.91 14.28 8.29
C TYR A 88 -9.86 15.45 9.29
N PHE A 89 -9.17 16.56 8.98
CA PHE A 89 -9.18 17.78 9.79
C PHE A 89 -9.22 19.05 8.92
N SER A 90 -10.04 20.03 9.30
CA SER A 90 -10.22 21.30 8.56
C SER A 90 -8.93 22.11 8.40
N SER A 91 -7.98 21.97 9.34
CA SER A 91 -6.66 22.58 9.31
C SER A 91 -5.71 21.98 8.25
N MET A 92 -5.96 20.76 7.76
CA MET A 92 -5.09 20.09 6.77
C MET A 92 -5.49 20.35 5.31
N LYS A 93 -6.52 21.17 5.06
CA LYS A 93 -6.94 21.52 3.69
C LYS A 93 -5.84 22.25 2.90
N ILE A 94 -4.95 22.94 3.59
CA ILE A 94 -3.87 23.76 3.01
C ILE A 94 -2.58 22.94 2.81
N PHE A 95 -2.44 21.83 3.54
CA PHE A 95 -1.25 20.98 3.53
C PHE A 95 -0.81 20.54 2.12
N PRO A 96 -1.70 20.11 1.19
CA PRO A 96 -1.26 19.72 -0.14
C PRO A 96 -0.58 20.86 -0.92
N VAL A 97 -1.06 22.09 -0.73
CA VAL A 97 -0.51 23.28 -1.38
C VAL A 97 0.84 23.62 -0.76
N GLU A 98 0.92 23.70 0.56
CA GLU A 98 2.17 24.00 1.28
C GLU A 98 3.25 22.95 1.04
N PHE A 99 2.87 21.68 0.99
CA PHE A 99 3.80 20.58 0.67
C PHE A 99 4.34 20.72 -0.75
N TYR A 100 3.49 21.02 -1.74
CA TYR A 100 3.92 21.22 -3.13
C TYR A 100 4.89 22.40 -3.26
N GLU A 101 4.61 23.52 -2.59
CA GLU A 101 5.48 24.69 -2.57
C GLU A 101 6.84 24.39 -1.94
N LEU A 102 6.86 23.71 -0.79
CA LEU A 102 8.09 23.28 -0.13
C LEU A 102 8.88 22.30 -1.00
N TRP A 103 8.19 21.33 -1.60
CA TRP A 103 8.80 20.33 -2.45
C TRP A 103 9.48 20.99 -3.66
N ASN A 104 8.78 21.89 -4.36
CA ASN A 104 9.36 22.62 -5.48
C ASN A 104 10.50 23.56 -5.06
N LYS A 105 10.39 24.21 -3.90
CA LYS A 105 11.44 25.12 -3.41
C LYS A 105 12.78 24.40 -3.19
N TYR A 106 12.76 23.18 -2.66
CA TYR A 106 13.97 22.46 -2.27
C TYR A 106 14.40 21.39 -3.28
N PHE A 107 13.45 20.83 -4.01
CA PHE A 107 13.67 19.71 -4.91
C PHE A 107 13.22 19.98 -6.33
N GLY A 108 12.65 21.17 -6.61
CA GLY A 108 12.11 21.59 -7.91
C GLY A 108 13.03 21.34 -9.09
N GLU A 109 14.29 21.77 -8.94
CA GLU A 109 15.36 21.66 -9.95
C GLU A 109 16.24 20.42 -9.76
N SER A 110 15.94 19.59 -8.76
CA SER A 110 16.72 18.40 -8.47
C SER A 110 16.28 17.23 -9.34
N THR A 111 17.21 16.32 -9.63
CA THR A 111 16.91 15.05 -10.34
C THR A 111 15.90 14.19 -9.59
N ILE A 112 15.69 14.42 -8.28
CA ILE A 112 14.64 13.77 -7.48
C ILE A 112 13.25 14.13 -7.99
N ASN A 113 13.06 15.32 -8.58
CA ASN A 113 11.79 15.73 -9.16
C ASN A 113 11.46 15.01 -10.48
N GLU A 114 12.49 14.48 -11.16
CA GLU A 114 12.33 13.64 -12.35
C GLU A 114 12.03 12.18 -11.98
N ILE A 115 12.28 11.80 -10.73
CA ILE A 115 11.95 10.47 -10.22
C ILE A 115 10.44 10.38 -10.05
N THR A 116 9.80 9.57 -10.89
CA THR A 116 8.37 9.27 -10.75
C THR A 116 8.17 8.57 -9.39
N PRO A 117 7.44 9.17 -8.44
CA PRO A 117 7.33 8.60 -7.11
C PRO A 117 6.61 7.25 -7.19
N ILE A 118 7.26 6.21 -6.68
CA ILE A 118 6.66 4.88 -6.52
C ILE A 118 5.65 4.98 -5.38
N LEU A 119 4.44 5.42 -5.69
CA LEU A 119 3.34 5.45 -4.73
C LEU A 119 3.04 4.01 -4.30
N GLY A 120 3.38 3.71 -3.05
CA GLY A 120 3.14 2.43 -2.36
C GLY A 120 1.67 2.16 -2.10
N THR A 121 0.89 1.96 -3.17
CA THR A 121 -0.48 1.44 -3.15
C THR A 121 -0.58 0.11 -2.42
#